data_AF-A0A1I4PWT8-F1
#
_entry.id   AF-A0A1I4PWT8-F1
#
_cell.length_a   1.000
_cell.length_b   1.000
_cell.length_c   1.000
_cell.angle_alpha   90.00
_cell.angle_beta   90.00
_cell.angle_gamma   90.00
#
_symmetry.space_group_name_H-M   'P 1'
#
loop_
_entity.id
_entity.type
_entity.pdbx_description
1 polymer ?
#
loop_
_entity_poly.entity_id
_entity_poly.type
_entity_poly.pdbx_seq_one_letter_code
_entity_poly.pdbx_strand_id
1 'polypeptide(L)'
;MDETITCKPAKYPYNDTLENNAITVLEYILDQNFVKTDLNKRDKVPNIDGYFEIVDIDQIPIGKLEIQVKKLSDNNLENPKYQCKVEFLKYCEESVLPVFLILVDIQNNIAYWKLCNNLFKELSISKNAKTKTVKILPEKYIRKGESGYIQEWKEIIANYKIRISSYEPLKEELQQLKEDHDLLIHNSEPLLNSERDEFQKIHIFLDNLNFHFDTYLNNIKKILYPNCWKLGLAYSGYEKDSIAYILYPINMSSNDLQIREFSSKLTNQLDKSEFGYTTTIFYSENPIQTRPKEYATELAKKQAKEVLEKKALNIQNLLLAEELLFSFIDRNNEYLGLKIKNKYDIDELDYAFFVYFPIFIEETAKKVNHNLSLNPIINIDLLTSKIAENDLKLIIANVKTRLENKDRSIFDIYLKSTFFSSNMMNNLFDFIKNSRRKTINRVYVPPDFSRLQQVQNNIWHAYSLEDIQRNAEIIYKQSVEVYNFVIEKHFPLLKEEMSFFKNFNRIIFVIDNKENPEQRPIITTYYLQNKEVHEQRIDVFLKNQDQNPFKSLSDVQKKRDNLILDGQKYKLMTLSKGVSKYLFDPLPMHNYIYDLLSAKLDRVDFNSDQLLQI
;
A
#
# COMPACT_ATOMS: atom_id res chain seq x y z
N MET A 1 -0.80 -35.95 77.23
CA MET A 1 0.25 -36.00 76.18
C MET A 1 -0.43 -35.49 74.93
N ASP A 2 -0.30 -34.20 74.66
CA ASP A 2 -0.78 -33.60 73.41
C ASP A 2 0.35 -33.68 72.40
N GLU A 3 0.16 -34.47 71.34
CA GLU A 3 1.03 -34.47 70.18
C GLU A 3 0.78 -33.19 69.38
N THR A 4 1.66 -32.19 69.55
CA THR A 4 1.71 -31.02 68.68
C THR A 4 2.04 -31.45 67.25
N ILE A 5 1.06 -31.32 66.35
CA ILE A 5 1.26 -31.49 64.90
C ILE A 5 2.26 -30.45 64.42
N THR A 6 3.49 -30.87 64.15
CA THR A 6 4.51 -30.05 63.48
C THR A 6 4.19 -29.97 61.98
N CYS A 7 3.28 -29.09 61.58
CA CYS A 7 3.09 -28.74 60.18
C CYS A 7 4.02 -27.56 59.83
N LYS A 8 5.02 -27.78 58.96
CA LYS A 8 5.83 -26.68 58.42
C LYS A 8 5.04 -26.00 57.30
N PRO A 9 5.10 -24.66 57.18
CA PRO A 9 4.51 -23.93 56.06
C PRO A 9 5.00 -24.48 54.71
N ALA A 10 4.16 -24.36 53.68
CA ALA A 10 4.53 -24.73 52.32
C ALA A 10 5.82 -24.00 51.90
N LYS A 11 6.77 -24.75 51.34
CA LYS A 11 8.02 -24.17 50.82
C LYS A 11 7.68 -23.32 49.60
N TYR A 12 8.38 -22.20 49.45
CA TYR A 12 8.38 -21.47 48.19
C TYR A 12 8.85 -22.37 47.04
N PRO A 13 8.30 -22.23 45.82
CA PRO A 13 8.75 -22.98 44.66
C PRO A 13 10.25 -22.80 44.41
N TYR A 14 10.95 -23.88 44.01
CA TYR A 14 12.39 -23.85 43.76
C TYR A 14 12.80 -22.83 42.67
N ASN A 15 11.91 -22.58 41.73
CA ASN A 15 12.05 -21.65 40.62
C ASN A 15 11.73 -20.18 40.97
N ASP A 16 11.17 -19.89 42.16
CA ASP A 16 10.80 -18.53 42.57
C ASP A 16 12.01 -17.57 42.60
N THR A 17 13.13 -18.02 43.16
CA THR A 17 14.36 -17.21 43.21
C THR A 17 14.93 -16.94 41.82
N LEU A 18 14.83 -17.90 40.90
CA LEU A 18 15.38 -17.77 39.54
C LEU A 18 14.52 -16.85 38.66
N GLU A 19 13.19 -16.91 38.78
CA GLU A 19 12.28 -16.02 38.04
C GLU A 19 12.37 -14.58 38.57
N ASN A 20 12.45 -14.40 39.89
CA ASN A 20 12.65 -13.07 40.48
C ASN A 20 14.01 -12.45 40.09
N ASN A 21 15.07 -13.26 40.00
CA ASN A 21 16.37 -12.80 39.53
C ASN A 21 16.35 -12.42 38.04
N ALA A 22 15.62 -13.17 37.21
CA ALA A 22 15.45 -12.85 35.79
C ALA A 22 14.75 -11.50 35.59
N ILE A 23 13.65 -11.24 36.32
CA ILE A 23 12.96 -9.94 36.29
C ILE A 23 13.89 -8.82 36.75
N THR A 24 14.64 -9.03 37.83
CA THR A 24 15.56 -8.02 38.37
C THR A 24 16.67 -7.67 37.40
N VAL A 25 17.27 -8.66 36.73
CA VAL A 25 18.27 -8.42 35.68
C VAL A 25 17.65 -7.67 34.50
N LEU A 26 16.45 -8.05 34.09
CA LEU A 26 15.74 -7.40 32.99
C LEU A 26 15.48 -5.90 33.28
N GLU A 27 14.96 -5.58 34.47
CA GLU A 27 14.76 -4.19 34.90
C GLU A 27 16.08 -3.39 34.92
N TYR A 28 17.19 -4.04 35.30
CA TYR A 28 18.52 -3.43 35.36
C TYR A 28 19.12 -3.12 33.97
N ILE A 29 18.84 -3.95 32.97
CA ILE A 29 19.41 -3.79 31.62
C ILE A 29 18.56 -2.93 30.68
N LEU A 30 17.27 -2.75 30.98
CA LEU A 30 16.37 -1.91 30.20
C LEU A 30 16.72 -0.43 30.32
N ASP A 31 16.56 0.31 29.22
CA ASP A 31 16.64 1.77 29.23
C ASP A 31 15.39 2.39 29.87
N GLN A 32 15.50 2.68 31.16
CA GLN A 32 14.43 3.26 32.00
C GLN A 32 13.99 4.67 31.55
N ASN A 33 14.74 5.33 30.66
CA ASN A 33 14.31 6.60 30.09
C ASN A 33 13.16 6.41 29.11
N PHE A 34 13.07 5.27 28.43
CA PHE A 34 12.09 5.01 27.37
C PHE A 34 11.16 3.84 27.67
N VAL A 35 11.49 2.99 28.64
CA VAL A 35 10.68 1.82 29.02
C VAL A 35 10.29 1.93 30.48
N LYS A 36 8.99 2.05 30.76
CA LYS A 36 8.43 1.96 32.11
C LYS A 36 7.91 0.54 32.31
N THR A 37 8.39 -0.12 33.35
CA THR A 37 8.09 -1.53 33.61
C THR A 37 7.11 -1.65 34.76
N ASP A 38 6.08 -2.46 34.58
CA ASP A 38 5.23 -2.94 35.67
C ASP A 38 5.21 -4.47 35.59
N LEU A 39 6.20 -5.09 36.23
CA LEU A 39 6.41 -6.53 36.26
C LEU A 39 6.06 -7.08 37.64
N ASN A 40 5.13 -8.02 37.67
CA ASN A 40 4.67 -8.65 38.88
C ASN A 40 5.70 -9.66 39.38
N LYS A 41 6.25 -9.41 40.57
CA LYS A 41 7.11 -10.36 41.29
C LYS A 41 6.25 -11.17 42.25
N ARG A 42 6.37 -12.50 42.18
CA ARG A 42 5.67 -13.45 43.07
C ARG A 42 4.13 -13.43 42.96
N ASP A 43 3.59 -12.95 41.85
CA ASP A 43 2.16 -12.98 41.57
C ASP A 43 1.79 -14.17 40.67
N LYS A 44 0.53 -14.61 40.73
CA LYS A 44 -0.01 -15.72 39.92
C LYS A 44 -0.91 -15.23 38.79
N VAL A 45 -0.57 -14.10 38.19
CA VAL A 45 -1.28 -13.63 36.99
C VAL A 45 -1.08 -14.67 35.88
N PRO A 46 -2.16 -15.19 35.28
CA PRO A 46 -2.03 -16.18 34.22
C PRO A 46 -1.43 -15.54 32.95
N ASN A 47 -0.60 -16.30 32.24
CA ASN A 47 -0.07 -16.04 30.89
C ASN A 47 0.94 -14.90 30.70
N ILE A 48 1.00 -13.90 31.58
CA ILE A 48 1.97 -12.80 31.47
C ILE A 48 2.52 -12.45 32.85
N ASP A 49 3.76 -11.95 32.88
CA ASP A 49 4.42 -11.48 34.10
C ASP A 49 4.26 -9.97 34.30
N GLY A 50 3.72 -9.24 33.32
CA GLY A 50 3.44 -7.81 33.42
C GLY A 50 3.46 -7.12 32.07
N TYR A 51 3.74 -5.82 32.07
CA TYR A 51 3.78 -5.02 30.84
C TYR A 51 4.92 -4.01 30.84
N PHE A 52 5.30 -3.62 29.62
CA PHE A 52 6.14 -2.46 29.35
C PHE A 52 5.29 -1.37 28.73
N GLU A 53 5.42 -0.16 29.28
CA GLU A 53 4.92 1.06 28.65
C GLU A 53 6.10 1.80 28.02
N ILE A 54 6.04 1.97 26.71
CA ILE A 54 7.06 2.69 25.95
C ILE A 54 6.71 4.16 25.93
N VAL A 55 7.65 5.02 26.27
CA VAL A 55 7.50 6.48 26.29
C VAL A 55 8.46 7.15 25.31
N ASP A 56 8.13 8.37 24.91
CA ASP A 56 9.04 9.23 24.14
C ASP A 56 10.04 9.97 25.03
N ILE A 57 10.83 10.86 24.43
CA ILE A 57 11.85 11.64 25.14
C ILE A 57 11.24 12.59 26.18
N ASP A 58 9.98 13.01 25.98
CA ASP A 58 9.23 13.88 26.88
C ASP A 58 8.42 13.09 27.93
N GLN A 59 8.66 11.77 28.02
CA GLN A 59 7.95 10.83 28.91
C GLN A 59 6.47 10.65 28.57
N ILE A 60 6.05 10.93 27.34
CA ILE A 60 4.66 10.72 26.89
C ILE A 60 4.49 9.26 26.45
N PRO A 61 3.41 8.56 26.88
CA PRO A 61 3.16 7.18 26.46
C PRO A 61 2.94 7.02 24.95
N ILE A 62 3.78 6.18 24.33
CA ILE A 62 3.66 5.74 22.93
C ILE A 62 2.77 4.50 22.85
N GLY A 63 2.85 3.56 23.79
CA GLY A 63 1.98 2.39 23.85
C GLY A 63 2.50 1.29 24.76
N LYS A 64 1.73 0.21 24.90
CA LYS A 64 1.99 -0.88 25.84
C LYS A 64 2.29 -2.21 25.14
N LEU A 65 3.13 -3.00 25.79
CA LEU A 65 3.51 -4.37 25.42
C LEU A 65 3.26 -5.27 26.61
N GLU A 66 2.64 -6.42 26.41
CA GLU A 66 2.52 -7.45 27.44
C GLU A 66 3.73 -8.37 27.41
N ILE A 67 4.23 -8.79 28.57
CA ILE A 67 5.53 -9.47 28.68
C ILE A 67 5.39 -10.75 29.49
N GLN A 68 5.99 -11.83 28.98
CA GLN A 68 6.30 -13.04 29.75
C GLN A 68 7.82 -13.20 29.82
N VAL A 69 8.35 -13.18 31.04
CA VAL A 69 9.78 -13.30 31.36
C VAL A 69 10.10 -14.73 31.79
N LYS A 70 11.16 -15.30 31.21
CA LYS A 70 11.69 -16.61 31.59
C LYS A 70 13.21 -16.58 31.68
N LYS A 71 13.78 -17.34 32.61
CA LYS A 71 15.23 -17.58 32.65
C LYS A 71 15.65 -18.38 31.42
N LEU A 72 16.70 -17.93 30.73
CA LEU A 72 17.37 -18.70 29.68
C LEU A 72 18.20 -19.83 30.31
N SER A 73 18.07 -21.04 29.78
CA SER A 73 18.87 -22.19 30.22
C SER A 73 20.31 -22.07 29.71
N ASP A 74 21.29 -22.44 30.54
CA ASP A 74 22.72 -22.40 30.22
C ASP A 74 23.06 -23.21 28.95
N ASN A 75 22.28 -24.25 28.64
CA ASN A 75 22.43 -25.06 27.42
C ASN A 75 21.92 -24.38 26.14
N ASN A 76 21.28 -23.21 26.25
CA ASN A 76 20.63 -22.50 25.14
C ASN A 76 21.23 -21.11 24.90
N LEU A 77 22.41 -20.80 25.46
CA LEU A 77 23.04 -19.47 25.34
C LEU A 77 23.40 -19.12 23.89
N GLU A 78 23.97 -20.05 23.12
CA GLU A 78 24.32 -19.82 21.70
C GLU A 78 23.10 -19.78 20.78
N ASN A 79 22.02 -20.48 21.16
CA ASN A 79 20.80 -20.61 20.37
C ASN A 79 19.57 -20.40 21.27
N PRO A 80 19.20 -19.14 21.56
CA PRO A 80 18.15 -18.82 22.53
C PRO A 80 16.82 -19.47 22.14
N LYS A 81 16.30 -20.33 23.03
CA LYS A 81 15.03 -21.03 22.82
C LYS A 81 14.36 -21.37 24.14
N TYR A 82 13.04 -21.46 24.11
CA TYR A 82 12.21 -21.83 25.25
C TYR A 82 11.01 -22.68 24.85
N GLN A 83 10.64 -23.62 25.71
CA GLN A 83 9.50 -24.50 25.51
C GLN A 83 8.24 -23.86 26.11
N CYS A 84 7.47 -23.15 25.27
CA CYS A 84 6.26 -22.46 25.67
C CYS A 84 5.10 -23.44 25.87
N LYS A 85 4.25 -23.18 26.86
CA LYS A 85 2.94 -23.86 26.97
C LYS A 85 2.05 -23.42 25.81
N VAL A 86 1.25 -24.35 25.28
CA VAL A 86 0.32 -24.05 24.19
C VAL A 86 -0.75 -23.03 24.62
N GLU A 87 -1.15 -23.05 25.90
CA GLU A 87 -2.06 -22.05 26.49
C GLU A 87 -1.52 -20.62 26.37
N PHE A 88 -0.24 -20.40 26.65
CA PHE A 88 0.41 -19.09 26.49
C PHE A 88 0.45 -18.65 25.02
N LEU A 89 0.78 -19.57 24.10
CA LEU A 89 0.77 -19.26 22.68
C LEU A 89 -0.63 -18.91 22.17
N LYS A 90 -1.66 -19.57 22.71
CA LYS A 90 -3.06 -19.29 22.40
C LYS A 90 -3.49 -17.92 22.93
N TYR A 91 -3.09 -17.59 24.16
CA TYR A 91 -3.28 -16.25 24.72
C TYR A 91 -2.65 -15.17 23.83
N CYS A 92 -1.41 -15.38 23.35
CA CYS A 92 -0.74 -14.44 22.47
C CYS A 92 -1.52 -14.19 21.17
N GLU A 93 -2.13 -15.24 20.60
CA GLU A 93 -2.96 -15.15 19.38
C GLU A 93 -4.21 -14.28 19.58
N GLU A 94 -4.79 -14.32 20.77
CA GLU A 94 -6.03 -13.61 21.10
C GLU A 94 -5.79 -12.22 21.71
N SER A 95 -4.55 -11.91 22.11
CA SER A 95 -4.21 -10.63 22.70
C SER A 95 -4.23 -9.51 21.66
N VAL A 96 -4.93 -8.42 22.02
CA VAL A 96 -5.02 -7.17 21.27
C VAL A 96 -3.70 -6.38 21.35
N LEU A 97 -2.96 -6.54 22.45
CA LEU A 97 -1.66 -5.91 22.63
C LEU A 97 -0.55 -6.81 22.08
N PRO A 98 0.58 -6.25 21.62
CA PRO A 98 1.75 -7.06 21.31
C PRO A 98 2.23 -7.77 22.58
N VAL A 99 2.43 -9.09 22.49
CA VAL A 99 2.90 -9.94 23.59
C VAL A 99 4.31 -10.43 23.29
N PHE A 100 5.25 -10.17 24.19
CA PHE A 100 6.64 -10.61 24.07
C PHE A 100 6.98 -11.74 25.03
N LEU A 101 7.72 -12.72 24.51
CA LEU A 101 8.50 -13.63 25.33
C LEU A 101 9.92 -13.05 25.49
N ILE A 102 10.36 -12.90 26.74
CA ILE A 102 11.70 -12.44 27.09
C ILE A 102 12.47 -13.54 27.81
N LEU A 103 13.60 -13.94 27.26
CA LEU A 103 14.52 -14.93 27.83
C LEU A 103 15.74 -14.24 28.40
N VAL A 104 15.93 -14.33 29.72
CA VAL A 104 16.98 -13.61 30.44
C VAL A 104 18.15 -14.53 30.76
N ASP A 105 19.33 -14.17 30.26
CA ASP A 105 20.61 -14.69 30.69
C ASP A 105 21.12 -13.86 31.89
N ILE A 106 20.93 -14.43 33.08
CA ILE A 106 21.30 -13.82 34.35
C ILE A 106 22.83 -13.69 34.49
N GLN A 107 23.61 -14.60 33.90
CA GLN A 107 25.06 -14.62 34.08
C GLN A 107 25.74 -13.50 33.29
N ASN A 108 25.28 -13.29 32.05
CA ASN A 108 25.87 -12.29 31.16
C ASN A 108 25.12 -10.94 31.15
N ASN A 109 24.04 -10.79 31.93
CA ASN A 109 23.18 -9.60 31.94
C ASN A 109 22.68 -9.22 30.54
N ILE A 110 22.12 -10.21 29.83
CA ILE A 110 21.54 -10.05 28.49
C ILE A 110 20.15 -10.65 28.52
N ALA A 111 19.20 -10.06 27.80
CA ALA A 111 17.91 -10.70 27.54
C ALA A 111 17.62 -10.76 26.05
N TYR A 112 16.87 -11.77 25.62
CA TYR A 112 16.45 -11.96 24.24
C TYR A 112 14.94 -11.86 24.14
N TRP A 113 14.40 -11.26 23.08
CA TRP A 113 12.97 -10.99 22.97
C TRP A 113 12.37 -11.48 21.66
N LYS A 114 11.09 -11.88 21.69
CA LYS A 114 10.34 -12.32 20.51
C LYS A 114 8.87 -11.95 20.63
N LEU A 115 8.32 -11.34 19.57
CA LEU A 115 6.88 -11.13 19.40
C LEU A 115 6.15 -12.46 19.21
N CYS A 116 5.11 -12.71 20.01
CA CYS A 116 4.44 -14.00 20.09
C CYS A 116 3.05 -14.09 19.44
N ASN A 117 2.41 -12.98 19.10
CA ASN A 117 0.99 -12.96 18.70
C ASN A 117 0.62 -13.84 17.51
N ASN A 118 1.53 -14.09 16.56
CA ASN A 118 1.22 -14.94 15.39
C ASN A 118 1.80 -16.36 15.49
N LEU A 119 2.56 -16.66 16.55
CA LEU A 119 3.32 -17.91 16.65
C LEU A 119 2.43 -19.15 16.74
N PHE A 120 1.22 -19.03 17.27
CA PHE A 120 0.30 -20.18 17.38
C PHE A 120 -0.02 -20.80 16.01
N LYS A 121 -0.29 -19.96 15.01
CA LYS A 121 -0.57 -20.39 13.63
C LYS A 121 0.70 -20.84 12.90
N GLU A 122 1.79 -20.09 13.07
CA GLU A 122 3.07 -20.35 12.38
C GLU A 122 3.70 -21.68 12.79
N LEU A 123 3.51 -22.12 14.03
CA LEU A 123 4.17 -23.30 14.59
C LEU A 123 3.43 -24.62 14.36
N SER A 124 2.31 -24.63 13.62
CA SER A 124 1.50 -25.81 13.28
C SER A 124 1.34 -26.77 14.48
N ILE A 125 0.73 -26.28 15.55
CA ILE A 125 0.59 -27.00 16.82
C ILE A 125 -0.42 -28.15 16.65
N SER A 126 -0.04 -29.38 17.01
CA SER A 126 -0.94 -30.53 16.94
C SER A 126 -2.00 -30.47 18.06
N LYS A 127 -3.19 -31.03 17.81
CA LYS A 127 -4.35 -30.98 18.73
C LYS A 127 -4.06 -31.44 20.17
N ASN A 128 -3.04 -32.27 20.37
CA ASN A 128 -2.69 -32.85 21.67
C ASN A 128 -1.37 -32.33 22.27
N ALA A 129 -0.69 -31.39 21.61
CA ALA A 129 0.55 -30.84 22.12
C ALA A 129 0.28 -29.96 23.35
N LYS A 130 1.01 -30.20 24.45
CA LYS A 130 0.96 -29.36 25.67
C LYS A 130 1.97 -28.20 25.62
N THR A 131 3.02 -28.35 24.82
CA THR A 131 4.09 -27.34 24.69
C THR A 131 4.66 -27.30 23.27
N LYS A 132 5.30 -26.19 22.91
CA LYS A 132 6.04 -26.02 21.65
C LYS A 132 7.29 -25.17 21.88
N THR A 133 8.39 -25.53 21.23
CA THR A 133 9.65 -24.78 21.31
C THR A 133 9.60 -23.54 20.43
N VAL A 134 9.82 -22.37 21.03
CA VAL A 134 9.99 -21.08 20.36
C VAL A 134 11.47 -20.75 20.33
N LYS A 135 12.00 -20.42 19.15
CA LYS A 135 13.39 -19.96 18.96
C LYS A 135 13.42 -18.44 18.84
N ILE A 136 14.42 -17.81 19.43
CA ILE A 136 14.67 -16.36 19.34
C ILE A 136 15.97 -16.16 18.57
N LEU A 137 15.96 -15.19 17.66
CA LEU A 137 17.14 -14.80 16.89
C LEU A 137 18.17 -14.13 17.82
N PRO A 138 19.46 -14.53 17.80
CA PRO A 138 20.47 -13.98 18.72
C PRO A 138 20.64 -12.45 18.62
N GLU A 139 20.36 -11.85 17.47
CA GLU A 139 20.39 -10.40 17.26
C GLU A 139 19.25 -9.63 17.95
N LYS A 140 18.21 -10.33 18.42
CA LYS A 140 17.07 -9.73 19.14
C LYS A 140 17.33 -9.71 20.64
N TYR A 141 18.29 -8.91 21.06
CA TYR A 141 18.72 -8.82 22.45
C TYR A 141 18.51 -7.43 23.08
N ILE A 142 18.61 -7.41 24.40
CA ILE A 142 18.56 -6.26 25.30
C ILE A 142 19.83 -6.33 26.13
N ARG A 143 20.58 -5.23 26.16
CA ARG A 143 21.78 -5.08 26.99
C ARG A 143 21.84 -3.66 27.51
N LYS A 144 22.36 -3.51 28.73
CA LYS A 144 22.53 -2.20 29.36
C LYS A 144 23.34 -1.24 28.50
N GLY A 145 22.80 -0.03 28.31
CA GLY A 145 23.44 1.03 27.51
C GLY A 145 23.14 0.95 26.01
N GLU A 146 22.41 -0.08 25.56
CA GLU A 146 21.94 -0.18 24.18
C GLU A 146 20.43 0.06 24.13
N SER A 147 19.96 0.84 23.14
CA SER A 147 18.55 1.19 22.97
C SER A 147 18.00 0.85 21.58
N GLY A 148 18.78 0.13 20.75
CA GLY A 148 18.41 -0.20 19.38
C GLY A 148 17.11 -1.00 19.26
N TYR A 149 16.77 -1.82 20.26
CA TYR A 149 15.53 -2.59 20.29
C TYR A 149 14.27 -1.71 20.49
N ILE A 150 14.41 -0.51 21.07
CA ILE A 150 13.28 0.37 21.40
C ILE A 150 12.59 0.87 20.14
N GLN A 151 13.35 1.17 19.08
CA GLN A 151 12.78 1.62 17.82
C GLN A 151 11.92 0.52 17.17
N GLU A 152 12.40 -0.72 17.18
CA GLU A 152 11.64 -1.86 16.66
C GLU A 152 10.35 -2.09 17.46
N TRP A 153 10.40 -1.90 18.78
CA TRP A 153 9.21 -2.00 19.62
C TRP A 153 8.19 -0.90 19.33
N LYS A 154 8.65 0.34 19.08
CA LYS A 154 7.78 1.44 18.64
C LYS A 154 7.10 1.13 17.31
N GLU A 155 7.83 0.57 16.35
CA GLU A 155 7.28 0.13 15.06
C GLU A 155 6.21 -0.98 15.23
N ILE A 156 6.46 -1.95 16.11
CA ILE A 156 5.47 -3.00 16.43
C ILE A 156 4.20 -2.39 17.02
N ILE A 157 4.31 -1.47 18.00
CA ILE A 157 3.17 -0.78 18.61
C ILE A 157 2.39 0.02 17.57
N ALA A 158 3.08 0.78 16.71
CA ALA A 158 2.46 1.59 15.66
C ALA A 158 1.64 0.71 14.70
N ASN A 159 2.20 -0.41 14.26
CA ASN A 159 1.50 -1.37 13.40
C ASN A 159 0.22 -1.93 14.06
N TYR A 160 0.25 -2.21 15.36
CA TYR A 160 -0.93 -2.68 16.09
C TYR A 160 -1.99 -1.60 16.25
N LYS A 161 -1.59 -0.36 16.55
CA LYS A 161 -2.50 0.78 16.57
C LYS A 161 -3.18 0.97 15.22
N ILE A 162 -2.44 0.92 14.11
CA ILE A 162 -2.99 1.01 12.76
C ILE A 162 -4.04 -0.08 12.53
N ARG A 163 -3.73 -1.35 12.84
CA ARG A 163 -4.68 -2.46 12.68
C ARG A 163 -5.99 -2.26 13.43
N ILE A 164 -5.90 -1.80 14.68
CA ILE A 164 -7.07 -1.53 15.52
C ILE A 164 -7.86 -0.35 14.94
N SER A 165 -7.16 0.71 14.54
CA SER A 165 -7.76 1.94 14.04
C SER A 165 -8.48 1.72 12.69
N SER A 166 -7.87 0.96 11.77
CA SER A 166 -8.44 0.65 10.46
C SER A 166 -9.55 -0.42 10.51
N TYR A 167 -9.81 -1.01 11.66
CA TYR A 167 -10.73 -2.15 11.80
C TYR A 167 -12.18 -1.79 11.45
N GLU A 168 -12.74 -0.69 11.98
CA GLU A 168 -14.15 -0.35 11.74
C GLU A 168 -14.43 -0.02 10.25
N PRO A 169 -13.63 0.80 9.54
CA PRO A 169 -13.82 0.99 8.10
C PRO A 169 -13.71 -0.31 7.28
N LEU A 170 -12.75 -1.19 7.62
CA LEU A 170 -12.60 -2.50 6.96
C LEU A 170 -13.78 -3.42 7.27
N LYS A 171 -14.34 -3.34 8.48
CA LYS A 171 -15.48 -4.14 8.91
C LYS A 171 -16.78 -3.67 8.27
N GLU A 172 -16.99 -2.37 8.12
CA GLU A 172 -18.13 -1.80 7.36
C GLU A 172 -18.07 -2.24 5.90
N GLU A 173 -16.92 -2.13 5.25
CA GLU A 173 -16.73 -2.59 3.86
C GLU A 173 -16.96 -4.10 3.72
N LEU A 174 -16.44 -4.90 4.66
CA LEU A 174 -16.66 -6.35 4.69
C LEU A 174 -18.11 -6.73 5.00
N GLN A 175 -18.80 -5.96 5.85
CA GLN A 175 -20.20 -6.21 6.19
C GLN A 175 -21.08 -5.92 4.98
N GLN A 176 -20.85 -4.81 4.28
CA GLN A 176 -21.59 -4.48 3.07
C GLN A 176 -21.39 -5.55 1.98
N LEU A 177 -20.15 -5.99 1.76
CA LEU A 177 -19.84 -7.04 0.79
C LEU A 177 -20.54 -8.38 1.11
N LYS A 178 -20.72 -8.68 2.40
CA LYS A 178 -21.46 -9.86 2.86
C LYS A 178 -22.95 -9.72 2.61
N GLU A 179 -23.54 -8.57 2.93
CA GLU A 179 -24.96 -8.31 2.70
C GLU A 179 -25.30 -8.44 1.20
N ASP A 180 -24.43 -7.94 0.32
CA ASP A 180 -24.60 -8.07 -1.13
C ASP A 180 -24.49 -9.52 -1.61
N HIS A 181 -23.54 -10.26 -1.06
CA HIS A 181 -23.35 -11.68 -1.36
C HIS A 181 -24.55 -12.51 -0.87
N ASP A 182 -25.07 -12.22 0.33
CA ASP A 182 -26.26 -12.86 0.88
C ASP A 182 -27.50 -12.55 0.02
N LEU A 183 -27.65 -11.30 -0.46
CA LEU A 183 -28.69 -10.94 -1.42
C LEU A 183 -28.59 -11.75 -2.71
N LEU A 184 -27.39 -11.93 -3.26
CA LEU A 184 -27.17 -12.77 -4.44
C LEU A 184 -27.53 -14.23 -4.16
N ILE A 185 -27.10 -14.78 -3.03
CA ILE A 185 -27.40 -16.17 -2.64
C ILE A 185 -28.91 -16.36 -2.48
N HIS A 186 -29.59 -15.47 -1.76
CA HIS A 186 -31.02 -15.57 -1.51
C HIS A 186 -31.88 -15.49 -2.77
N ASN A 187 -31.39 -14.82 -3.81
CA ASN A 187 -32.12 -14.61 -5.06
C ASN A 187 -31.57 -15.40 -6.25
N SER A 188 -30.69 -16.37 -5.99
CA SER A 188 -30.20 -17.31 -6.99
C SER A 188 -30.62 -18.73 -6.68
N GLU A 189 -30.94 -19.49 -7.71
CA GLU A 189 -31.26 -20.91 -7.56
C GLU A 189 -29.97 -21.74 -7.53
N PRO A 190 -29.79 -22.61 -6.52
CA PRO A 190 -28.68 -23.54 -6.50
C PRO A 190 -28.89 -24.62 -7.58
N LEU A 191 -28.08 -24.60 -8.63
CA LEU A 191 -28.14 -25.52 -9.77
C LEU A 191 -27.51 -26.91 -9.48
N LEU A 192 -27.54 -27.36 -8.22
CA LEU A 192 -26.91 -28.58 -7.76
C LEU A 192 -27.41 -29.81 -8.55
N ASN A 193 -26.47 -30.61 -9.06
CA ASN A 193 -26.72 -31.84 -9.84
C ASN A 193 -27.51 -31.65 -11.15
N SER A 194 -27.61 -30.41 -11.66
CA SER A 194 -28.14 -30.19 -13.00
C SER A 194 -27.05 -30.40 -14.06
N GLU A 195 -27.43 -30.92 -15.23
CA GLU A 195 -26.56 -31.07 -16.39
C GLU A 195 -27.15 -30.22 -17.52
N ARG A 196 -26.40 -29.22 -17.99
CA ARG A 196 -26.80 -28.29 -19.05
C ARG A 196 -25.61 -28.01 -19.96
N ASP A 197 -25.85 -27.94 -21.28
CA ASP A 197 -24.81 -27.72 -22.29
C ASP A 197 -24.05 -26.41 -22.06
N GLU A 198 -24.71 -25.39 -21.53
CA GLU A 198 -24.13 -24.08 -21.19
C GLU A 198 -23.00 -24.16 -20.15
N PHE A 199 -23.04 -25.12 -19.23
CA PHE A 199 -22.05 -25.23 -18.17
C PHE A 199 -20.66 -25.50 -18.70
N GLN A 200 -20.52 -26.26 -19.78
CA GLN A 200 -19.21 -26.50 -20.39
C GLN A 200 -18.54 -25.19 -20.79
N LYS A 201 -19.30 -24.27 -21.39
CA LYS A 201 -18.79 -22.97 -21.85
C LYS A 201 -18.50 -22.03 -20.68
N ILE A 202 -19.39 -22.01 -19.67
CA ILE A 202 -19.19 -21.23 -18.45
C ILE A 202 -17.95 -21.71 -17.69
N HIS A 203 -17.74 -23.03 -17.56
CA HIS A 203 -16.54 -23.59 -16.93
C HIS A 203 -15.27 -23.17 -17.66
N ILE A 204 -15.22 -23.30 -19.00
CA ILE A 204 -14.06 -22.85 -19.78
C ILE A 204 -13.79 -21.36 -19.56
N PHE A 205 -14.83 -20.53 -19.58
CA PHE A 205 -14.70 -19.09 -19.32
C PHE A 205 -14.13 -18.82 -17.91
N LEU A 206 -14.72 -19.42 -16.87
CA LEU A 206 -14.30 -19.22 -15.48
C LEU A 206 -12.90 -19.76 -15.20
N ASP A 207 -12.52 -20.90 -15.76
CA ASP A 207 -11.19 -21.47 -15.60
C ASP A 207 -10.13 -20.56 -16.20
N ASN A 208 -10.36 -20.02 -17.40
CA ASN A 208 -9.43 -19.10 -18.04
C ASN A 208 -9.37 -17.76 -17.31
N LEU A 209 -10.53 -17.22 -16.87
CA LEU A 209 -10.58 -15.97 -16.12
C LEU A 209 -9.83 -16.08 -14.78
N ASN A 210 -10.12 -17.13 -14.00
CA ASN A 210 -9.41 -17.40 -12.75
C ASN A 210 -7.92 -17.63 -13.00
N PHE A 211 -7.54 -18.37 -14.05
CA PHE A 211 -6.14 -18.57 -14.41
C PHE A 211 -5.41 -17.24 -14.63
N HIS A 212 -5.96 -16.31 -15.42
CA HIS A 212 -5.33 -15.00 -15.64
C HIS A 212 -5.17 -14.21 -14.33
N PHE A 213 -6.20 -14.21 -13.48
CA PHE A 213 -6.16 -13.53 -12.20
C PHE A 213 -5.24 -14.18 -11.18
N ASP A 214 -5.14 -15.50 -11.14
CA ASP A 214 -4.30 -16.21 -10.16
C ASP A 214 -2.82 -16.17 -10.53
N THR A 215 -2.51 -16.09 -11.82
CA THR A 215 -1.15 -16.13 -12.34
C THR A 215 -0.62 -14.72 -12.65
N TYR A 216 -1.08 -14.12 -13.75
CA TYR A 216 -0.51 -12.89 -14.28
C TYR A 216 -1.01 -11.62 -13.58
N LEU A 217 -2.24 -11.66 -13.05
CA LEU A 217 -2.96 -10.49 -12.53
C LEU A 217 -3.35 -10.62 -11.06
N ASN A 218 -2.59 -11.36 -10.25
CA ASN A 218 -2.93 -11.64 -8.84
C ASN A 218 -3.08 -10.38 -7.98
N ASN A 219 -2.20 -9.39 -8.17
CA ASN A 219 -2.33 -8.14 -7.44
C ASN A 219 -3.56 -7.32 -7.89
N ILE A 220 -3.95 -7.41 -9.16
CA ILE A 220 -5.20 -6.83 -9.66
C ILE A 220 -6.40 -7.55 -9.03
N LYS A 221 -6.37 -8.88 -8.98
CA LYS A 221 -7.42 -9.69 -8.34
C LYS A 221 -7.64 -9.28 -6.89
N LYS A 222 -6.57 -9.07 -6.13
CA LYS A 222 -6.66 -8.64 -4.72
C LYS A 222 -7.25 -7.24 -4.53
N ILE A 223 -7.09 -6.36 -5.52
CA ILE A 223 -7.68 -5.01 -5.50
C ILE A 223 -9.17 -5.07 -5.86
N LEU A 224 -9.54 -5.85 -6.88
CA LEU A 224 -10.93 -5.96 -7.34
C LEU A 224 -11.79 -6.86 -6.46
N TYR A 225 -11.20 -7.93 -5.94
CA TYR A 225 -11.87 -9.00 -5.22
C TYR A 225 -11.09 -9.38 -3.95
N PRO A 226 -11.13 -8.54 -2.89
CA PRO A 226 -10.45 -8.83 -1.63
C PRO A 226 -10.89 -10.18 -1.05
N ASN A 227 -9.94 -10.97 -0.54
CA ASN A 227 -10.17 -12.30 0.05
C ASN A 227 -10.80 -13.36 -0.90
N CYS A 228 -10.75 -13.14 -2.21
CA CYS A 228 -11.28 -14.07 -3.21
C CYS A 228 -10.32 -15.24 -3.48
N TRP A 229 -10.80 -16.47 -3.29
CA TRP A 229 -10.15 -17.68 -3.80
C TRP A 229 -10.46 -17.90 -5.27
N LYS A 230 -11.74 -17.96 -5.65
CA LYS A 230 -12.16 -18.12 -7.05
C LYS A 230 -13.32 -17.20 -7.38
N LEU A 231 -13.41 -16.78 -8.62
CA LEU A 231 -14.59 -16.11 -9.15
C LEU A 231 -15.63 -17.16 -9.56
N GLY A 232 -16.83 -16.98 -9.03
CA GLY A 232 -18.06 -17.61 -9.51
C GLY A 232 -18.81 -16.69 -10.47
N LEU A 233 -19.77 -17.27 -11.18
CA LEU A 233 -20.65 -16.58 -12.12
C LEU A 233 -22.11 -16.88 -11.80
N ALA A 234 -22.87 -15.81 -11.61
CA ALA A 234 -24.33 -15.86 -11.54
C ALA A 234 -24.84 -15.34 -12.88
N TYR A 235 -25.80 -16.00 -13.53
CA TYR A 235 -26.30 -15.58 -14.85
C TYR A 235 -27.83 -15.64 -14.96
N SER A 236 -28.34 -14.96 -15.99
CA SER A 236 -29.73 -14.97 -16.41
C SER A 236 -29.82 -14.84 -17.93
N GLY A 237 -30.80 -15.51 -18.55
CA GLY A 237 -31.06 -15.41 -20.00
C GLY A 237 -29.88 -15.85 -20.86
N TYR A 238 -29.32 -17.05 -20.60
CA TYR A 238 -28.23 -17.63 -21.39
C TYR A 238 -28.76 -18.09 -22.76
N GLU A 239 -28.71 -17.18 -23.72
CA GLU A 239 -29.16 -17.41 -25.10
C GLU A 239 -27.98 -17.26 -26.06
N LYS A 240 -28.17 -17.62 -27.33
CA LYS A 240 -27.12 -17.50 -28.35
C LYS A 240 -26.61 -16.07 -28.53
N ASP A 241 -27.51 -15.10 -28.46
CA ASP A 241 -27.25 -13.70 -28.76
C ASP A 241 -27.42 -12.79 -27.53
N SER A 242 -27.60 -13.36 -26.34
CA SER A 242 -27.69 -12.57 -25.11
C SER A 242 -27.26 -13.34 -23.87
N ILE A 243 -26.72 -12.61 -22.89
CA ILE A 243 -26.48 -13.11 -21.54
C ILE A 243 -26.45 -11.92 -20.58
N ALA A 244 -27.05 -12.06 -19.40
CA ALA A 244 -26.78 -11.21 -18.26
C ALA A 244 -26.02 -12.01 -17.21
N TYR A 245 -24.93 -11.48 -16.66
CA TYR A 245 -24.17 -12.17 -15.63
C TYR A 245 -23.50 -11.22 -14.63
N ILE A 246 -23.15 -11.80 -13.48
CA ILE A 246 -22.45 -11.16 -12.37
C ILE A 246 -21.31 -12.08 -11.95
N LEU A 247 -20.12 -11.50 -11.78
CA LEU A 247 -19.00 -12.19 -11.16
C LEU A 247 -19.00 -11.92 -9.66
N TYR A 248 -18.86 -12.97 -8.86
CA TYR A 248 -18.78 -12.85 -7.41
C TYR A 248 -17.57 -13.63 -6.86
N PRO A 249 -16.92 -13.13 -5.79
CA PRO A 249 -15.81 -13.79 -5.15
C PRO A 249 -16.31 -14.93 -4.25
N ILE A 250 -15.66 -16.08 -4.38
CA ILE A 250 -15.79 -17.22 -3.48
C ILE A 250 -14.58 -17.21 -2.56
N ASN A 251 -14.81 -17.16 -1.25
CA ASN A 251 -13.74 -17.20 -0.26
C ASN A 251 -13.19 -18.64 -0.12
N MET A 252 -11.89 -18.78 0.13
CA MET A 252 -11.25 -20.09 0.39
C MET A 252 -11.90 -20.86 1.55
N SER A 253 -12.44 -20.15 2.54
CA SER A 253 -13.11 -20.76 3.68
C SER A 253 -14.62 -21.02 3.46
N SER A 254 -15.17 -20.66 2.30
CA SER A 254 -16.59 -20.84 1.96
C SER A 254 -16.76 -21.99 0.98
N ASN A 255 -17.75 -22.85 1.24
CA ASN A 255 -18.17 -23.89 0.30
C ASN A 255 -19.36 -23.39 -0.53
N ASP A 256 -19.08 -22.42 -1.41
CA ASP A 256 -20.08 -21.82 -2.28
C ASP A 256 -20.08 -22.45 -3.68
N LEU A 257 -21.19 -22.31 -4.41
CA LEU A 257 -21.32 -22.73 -5.80
C LEU A 257 -20.48 -21.82 -6.70
N GLN A 258 -19.97 -22.38 -7.79
CA GLN A 258 -19.26 -21.60 -8.80
C GLN A 258 -20.19 -21.04 -9.89
N ILE A 259 -21.33 -21.70 -10.12
CA ILE A 259 -22.32 -21.31 -11.12
C ILE A 259 -23.69 -21.21 -10.46
N ARG A 260 -24.38 -20.09 -10.68
CA ARG A 260 -25.70 -19.78 -10.15
C ARG A 260 -26.59 -19.22 -11.26
N GLU A 261 -27.89 -19.50 -11.21
CA GLU A 261 -28.87 -18.85 -12.08
C GLU A 261 -29.70 -17.88 -11.25
N PHE A 262 -29.93 -16.67 -11.74
CA PHE A 262 -30.77 -15.67 -11.07
C PHE A 262 -31.90 -15.20 -11.98
N SER A 263 -33.01 -14.78 -11.37
CA SER A 263 -34.17 -14.30 -12.12
C SER A 263 -33.94 -12.92 -12.72
N SER A 264 -34.50 -12.64 -13.91
CA SER A 264 -34.40 -11.35 -14.60
C SER A 264 -34.93 -10.14 -13.82
N LYS A 265 -35.63 -10.35 -12.69
CA LYS A 265 -36.05 -9.29 -11.76
C LYS A 265 -34.88 -8.70 -10.96
N LEU A 266 -33.82 -9.48 -10.72
CA LEU A 266 -32.65 -9.08 -9.93
C LEU A 266 -31.73 -8.11 -10.68
N THR A 267 -31.69 -8.22 -12.02
CA THR A 267 -30.87 -7.39 -12.90
C THR A 267 -31.12 -5.90 -12.68
N ASN A 268 -32.39 -5.51 -12.47
CA ASN A 268 -32.79 -4.12 -12.22
C ASN A 268 -32.53 -3.63 -10.78
N GLN A 269 -32.35 -4.55 -9.82
CA GLN A 269 -32.07 -4.22 -8.40
C GLN A 269 -30.57 -4.06 -8.16
N LEU A 270 -29.75 -4.87 -8.85
CA LEU A 270 -28.29 -4.84 -8.73
C LEU A 270 -27.64 -3.70 -9.54
N ASP A 271 -28.25 -3.28 -10.66
CA ASP A 271 -27.81 -2.09 -11.41
C ASP A 271 -28.04 -0.75 -10.66
N LYS A 272 -28.98 -0.72 -9.70
CA LYS A 272 -29.25 0.47 -8.86
C LYS A 272 -28.38 0.55 -7.63
N SER A 273 -27.53 -0.45 -7.49
CA SER A 273 -26.79 -0.68 -6.29
C SER A 273 -25.47 0.11 -6.44
N GLU A 274 -25.15 1.03 -5.52
CA GLU A 274 -23.79 1.65 -5.38
C GLU A 274 -22.70 0.62 -5.00
N PHE A 275 -23.00 -0.67 -5.13
CA PHE A 275 -22.34 -1.78 -4.47
C PHE A 275 -21.46 -2.54 -5.47
N GLY A 276 -20.40 -3.17 -4.96
CA GLY A 276 -19.21 -3.58 -5.73
C GLY A 276 -19.39 -4.68 -6.81
N TYR A 277 -20.60 -5.17 -7.06
CA TYR A 277 -20.88 -6.17 -8.10
C TYR A 277 -21.52 -5.54 -9.34
N THR A 278 -20.75 -5.44 -10.42
CA THR A 278 -21.23 -4.91 -11.70
C THR A 278 -21.96 -5.99 -12.50
N THR A 279 -23.24 -5.78 -12.79
CA THR A 279 -23.97 -6.60 -13.77
C THR A 279 -23.45 -6.33 -15.18
N THR A 280 -23.13 -7.39 -15.91
CA THR A 280 -22.76 -7.30 -17.32
C THR A 280 -23.87 -7.87 -18.17
N ILE A 281 -24.36 -7.09 -19.14
CA ILE A 281 -25.47 -7.49 -20.02
C ILE A 281 -25.05 -7.36 -21.48
N PHE A 282 -25.25 -8.42 -22.25
CA PHE A 282 -25.12 -8.43 -23.69
C PHE A 282 -26.49 -8.66 -24.34
N TYR A 283 -26.81 -7.83 -25.34
CA TYR A 283 -28.08 -7.88 -26.09
C TYR A 283 -27.94 -8.33 -27.55
N SER A 284 -26.72 -8.57 -28.02
CA SER A 284 -26.43 -8.88 -29.43
C SER A 284 -25.40 -10.01 -29.64
N GLU A 285 -24.82 -10.55 -28.57
CA GLU A 285 -23.96 -11.73 -28.59
C GLU A 285 -23.93 -12.40 -27.20
N ASN A 286 -23.65 -13.70 -27.14
CA ASN A 286 -23.21 -14.36 -25.91
C ASN A 286 -21.73 -14.78 -26.05
N PRO A 287 -20.79 -13.95 -25.57
CA PRO A 287 -19.37 -14.21 -25.77
C PRO A 287 -18.86 -15.38 -24.91
N ILE A 288 -19.54 -15.71 -23.80
CA ILE A 288 -19.24 -16.92 -23.01
C ILE A 288 -19.58 -18.16 -23.84
N GLN A 289 -20.67 -18.15 -24.59
CA GLN A 289 -21.04 -19.28 -25.44
C GLN A 289 -20.14 -19.41 -26.68
N THR A 290 -19.90 -18.30 -27.38
CA THR A 290 -19.24 -18.32 -28.70
C THR A 290 -17.72 -18.35 -28.62
N ARG A 291 -17.12 -17.62 -27.67
CA ARG A 291 -15.67 -17.39 -27.55
C ARG A 291 -15.19 -17.33 -26.08
N PRO A 292 -15.46 -18.36 -25.25
CA PRO A 292 -15.26 -18.29 -23.79
C PRO A 292 -13.82 -17.94 -23.36
N LYS A 293 -12.80 -18.49 -24.02
CA LYS A 293 -11.39 -18.26 -23.66
C LYS A 293 -10.95 -16.83 -24.01
N GLU A 294 -11.24 -16.40 -25.23
CA GLU A 294 -10.92 -15.06 -25.73
C GLU A 294 -11.63 -14.00 -24.88
N TYR A 295 -12.91 -14.23 -24.58
CA TYR A 295 -13.69 -13.31 -23.75
C TYR A 295 -13.16 -13.23 -22.31
N ALA A 296 -12.73 -14.34 -21.71
CA ALA A 296 -12.08 -14.32 -20.40
C ALA A 296 -10.80 -13.47 -20.40
N THR A 297 -9.99 -13.59 -21.47
CA THR A 297 -8.78 -12.77 -21.67
C THR A 297 -9.12 -11.29 -21.79
N GLU A 298 -10.09 -10.94 -22.64
CA GLU A 298 -10.55 -9.56 -22.85
C GLU A 298 -11.06 -8.94 -21.54
N LEU A 299 -11.88 -9.68 -20.79
CA LEU A 299 -12.43 -9.22 -19.52
C LEU A 299 -11.35 -9.00 -18.47
N ALA A 300 -10.39 -9.92 -18.33
CA ALA A 300 -9.26 -9.77 -17.42
C ALA A 300 -8.43 -8.51 -17.75
N LYS A 301 -8.14 -8.27 -19.04
CA LYS A 301 -7.44 -7.06 -19.50
C LYS A 301 -8.25 -5.80 -19.21
N LYS A 302 -9.55 -5.81 -19.50
CA LYS A 302 -10.45 -4.68 -19.24
C LYS A 302 -10.45 -4.32 -17.76
N GLN A 303 -10.66 -5.30 -16.88
CA GLN A 303 -10.69 -5.07 -15.44
C GLN A 303 -9.33 -4.62 -14.88
N ALA A 304 -8.21 -5.17 -15.39
CA ALA A 304 -6.88 -4.70 -15.04
C ALA A 304 -6.66 -3.24 -15.46
N LYS A 305 -7.14 -2.83 -16.65
CA LYS A 305 -7.09 -1.43 -17.08
C LYS A 305 -7.92 -0.52 -16.19
N GLU A 306 -9.13 -0.93 -15.79
CA GLU A 306 -9.96 -0.12 -14.88
C GLU A 306 -9.22 0.16 -13.55
N VAL A 307 -8.46 -0.82 -13.03
CA VAL A 307 -7.59 -0.62 -11.85
C VAL A 307 -6.46 0.37 -12.13
N LEU A 308 -5.85 0.31 -13.32
CA LEU A 308 -4.79 1.24 -13.74
C LEU A 308 -5.34 2.66 -13.93
N GLU A 309 -6.50 2.82 -14.57
CA GLU A 309 -7.18 4.11 -14.76
C GLU A 309 -7.53 4.75 -13.42
N LYS A 310 -8.00 3.95 -12.46
CA LYS A 310 -8.26 4.37 -11.08
C LYS A 310 -7.00 4.58 -10.25
N LYS A 311 -5.81 4.31 -10.80
CA LYS A 311 -4.52 4.49 -10.14
C LYS A 311 -4.44 3.75 -8.79
N ALA A 312 -4.99 2.54 -8.74
CA ALA A 312 -5.26 1.84 -7.49
C ALA A 312 -4.17 0.85 -7.04
N LEU A 313 -3.09 0.67 -7.83
CA LEU A 313 -1.94 -0.13 -7.39
C LEU A 313 -1.28 0.48 -6.16
N ASN A 314 -0.82 -0.38 -5.24
CA ASN A 314 -0.05 0.05 -4.09
C ASN A 314 1.40 0.36 -4.48
N ILE A 315 1.80 1.62 -4.33
CA ILE A 315 3.11 2.12 -4.74
C ILE A 315 3.99 2.28 -3.50
N GLN A 316 5.00 1.42 -3.38
CA GLN A 316 6.05 1.52 -2.35
C GLN A 316 7.40 1.86 -3.01
N ASN A 317 7.39 2.86 -3.89
CA ASN A 317 8.59 3.42 -4.50
C ASN A 317 8.81 4.80 -3.92
N LEU A 318 10.05 5.11 -3.53
CA LEU A 318 10.34 6.34 -2.80
C LEU A 318 10.18 7.60 -3.63
N LEU A 319 10.58 7.59 -4.90
CA LEU A 319 10.41 8.74 -5.78
C LEU A 319 8.93 9.05 -5.97
N LEU A 320 8.11 8.02 -6.24
CA LEU A 320 6.66 8.19 -6.37
C LEU A 320 6.02 8.63 -5.04
N ALA A 321 6.49 8.12 -3.91
CA ALA A 321 6.02 8.55 -2.60
C ALA A 321 6.36 10.02 -2.31
N GLU A 322 7.58 10.46 -2.61
CA GLU A 322 7.98 11.86 -2.48
C GLU A 322 7.16 12.75 -3.43
N GLU A 323 6.99 12.37 -4.70
CA GLU A 323 6.14 13.07 -5.68
C GLU A 323 4.72 13.26 -5.14
N LEU A 324 4.09 12.19 -4.65
CA LEU A 324 2.73 12.21 -4.12
C LEU A 324 2.58 13.11 -2.91
N LEU A 325 3.51 13.00 -1.96
CA LEU A 325 3.45 13.76 -0.73
C LEU A 325 3.67 15.26 -1.00
N PHE A 326 4.61 15.62 -1.88
CA PHE A 326 4.79 17.02 -2.27
C PHE A 326 3.57 17.56 -3.01
N SER A 327 2.98 16.78 -3.91
CA SER A 327 1.73 17.14 -4.61
C SER A 327 0.58 17.39 -3.62
N PHE A 328 0.46 16.53 -2.61
CA PHE A 328 -0.53 16.67 -1.55
C PHE A 328 -0.30 17.91 -0.69
N ILE A 329 0.95 18.15 -0.26
CA ILE A 329 1.32 19.30 0.57
C ILE A 329 1.12 20.60 -0.21
N ASP A 330 1.56 20.69 -1.46
CA ASP A 330 1.41 21.92 -2.24
C ASP A 330 -0.04 22.37 -2.32
N ARG A 331 -0.95 21.41 -2.47
CA ARG A 331 -2.39 21.64 -2.52
C ARG A 331 -3.01 21.97 -1.16
N ASN A 332 -2.47 21.40 -0.07
CA ASN A 332 -3.13 21.42 1.23
C ASN A 332 -2.31 22.09 2.36
N ASN A 333 -1.21 22.77 2.03
CA ASN A 333 -0.23 23.27 3.01
C ASN A 333 -0.87 24.13 4.12
N GLU A 334 -1.81 25.01 3.79
CA GLU A 334 -2.48 25.89 4.76
C GLU A 334 -3.32 25.09 5.77
N TYR A 335 -4.01 24.04 5.33
CA TYR A 335 -4.83 23.16 6.15
C TYR A 335 -3.98 22.22 7.03
N LEU A 336 -2.74 21.97 6.62
CA LEU A 336 -1.75 21.18 7.36
C LEU A 336 -0.88 22.04 8.28
N GLY A 337 -1.02 23.38 8.23
CA GLY A 337 -0.16 24.28 9.01
C GLY A 337 1.30 24.31 8.53
N LEU A 338 1.54 23.87 7.29
CA LEU A 338 2.87 23.77 6.70
C LEU A 338 3.18 24.99 5.85
N LYS A 339 4.45 25.41 5.84
CA LYS A 339 4.97 26.37 4.87
C LYS A 339 5.50 25.62 3.66
N ILE A 340 5.29 26.17 2.46
CA ILE A 340 5.84 25.59 1.23
C ILE A 340 7.36 25.60 1.28
N LYS A 341 7.96 24.41 1.21
CA LYS A 341 9.41 24.17 1.17
C LYS A 341 9.75 23.16 0.08
N ASN A 342 11.05 23.00 -0.19
CA ASN A 342 11.60 21.94 -1.06
C ASN A 342 12.14 20.73 -0.28
N LYS A 343 12.10 20.81 1.06
CA LYS A 343 12.57 19.78 1.96
C LYS A 343 11.75 19.86 3.25
N TYR A 344 11.29 18.72 3.73
CA TYR A 344 10.59 18.58 5.00
C TYR A 344 11.25 17.51 5.85
N ASP A 345 11.33 17.74 7.16
CA ASP A 345 11.68 16.71 8.12
C ASP A 345 10.46 15.80 8.36
N ILE A 346 10.68 14.49 8.56
CA ILE A 346 9.56 13.55 8.78
C ILE A 346 8.80 13.92 10.06
N ASP A 347 9.49 14.38 11.10
CA ASP A 347 8.85 14.81 12.36
C ASP A 347 7.95 16.05 12.15
N GLU A 348 8.33 16.97 11.25
CA GLU A 348 7.50 18.13 10.87
C GLU A 348 6.21 17.67 10.18
N LEU A 349 6.31 16.67 9.31
CA LEU A 349 5.15 16.09 8.63
C LEU A 349 4.27 15.32 9.60
N ASP A 350 4.86 14.51 10.47
CA ASP A 350 4.13 13.79 11.51
C ASP A 350 3.33 14.73 12.39
N TYR A 351 3.95 15.83 12.82
CA TYR A 351 3.26 16.86 13.56
C TYR A 351 2.10 17.47 12.75
N ALA A 352 2.32 17.79 11.47
CA ALA A 352 1.28 18.36 10.62
C ALA A 352 0.06 17.43 10.47
N PHE A 353 0.28 16.14 10.20
CA PHE A 353 -0.78 15.17 9.94
C PHE A 353 -1.47 14.65 11.19
N PHE A 354 -0.72 14.42 12.28
CA PHE A 354 -1.24 13.74 13.47
C PHE A 354 -1.50 14.67 14.65
N VAL A 355 -1.05 15.93 14.61
CA VAL A 355 -1.26 16.91 15.69
C VAL A 355 -2.02 18.13 15.20
N TYR A 356 -1.50 18.82 14.18
CA TYR A 356 -2.11 20.05 13.67
C TYR A 356 -3.44 19.78 12.96
N PHE A 357 -3.44 18.88 11.97
CA PHE A 357 -4.60 18.62 11.11
C PHE A 357 -5.84 18.15 11.89
N PRO A 358 -5.74 17.27 12.91
CA PRO A 358 -6.90 16.88 13.71
C PRO A 358 -7.58 18.06 14.42
N ILE A 359 -6.79 18.94 15.03
CA ILE A 359 -7.30 20.16 15.69
C ILE A 359 -7.91 21.10 14.66
N PHE A 360 -7.30 21.22 13.48
CA PHE A 360 -7.87 21.99 12.37
C PHE A 360 -9.25 21.49 11.95
N ILE A 361 -9.45 20.18 11.85
CA ILE A 361 -10.76 19.60 11.54
C ILE A 361 -11.78 19.87 12.65
N GLU A 362 -11.42 19.75 13.92
CA GLU A 362 -12.32 20.06 15.03
C GLU A 362 -12.80 21.52 14.98
N GLU A 363 -11.88 22.47 14.79
CA GLU A 363 -12.23 23.89 14.66
C GLU A 363 -13.08 24.17 13.43
N THR A 364 -12.81 23.47 12.34
CA THR A 364 -13.62 23.54 11.13
C THR A 364 -15.04 23.00 11.37
N ALA A 365 -15.17 21.84 12.02
CA ALA A 365 -16.45 21.20 12.32
C ALA A 365 -17.33 22.07 13.21
N LYS A 366 -16.75 22.72 14.23
CA LYS A 366 -17.43 23.73 15.05
C LYS A 366 -17.97 24.87 14.19
N LYS A 367 -17.18 25.34 13.23
CA LYS A 367 -17.56 26.46 12.37
C LYS A 367 -18.69 26.10 11.39
N VAL A 368 -18.72 24.87 10.87
CA VAL A 368 -19.76 24.40 9.94
C VAL A 368 -20.94 23.71 10.66
N ASN A 369 -21.02 23.78 11.99
CA ASN A 369 -22.04 23.13 12.82
C ASN A 369 -22.21 21.62 12.52
N HIS A 370 -21.10 20.92 12.33
CA HIS A 370 -21.09 19.49 12.06
C HIS A 370 -20.60 18.73 13.30
N ASN A 371 -21.35 17.72 13.74
CA ASN A 371 -20.91 16.81 14.80
C ASN A 371 -19.98 15.74 14.22
N LEU A 372 -18.76 15.65 14.71
CA LEU A 372 -17.81 14.61 14.32
C LEU A 372 -18.14 13.29 15.03
N SER A 373 -18.06 12.18 14.29
CA SER A 373 -18.02 10.84 14.88
C SER A 373 -16.66 10.60 15.56
N LEU A 374 -16.55 9.53 16.36
CA LEU A 374 -15.30 9.17 17.05
C LEU A 374 -14.09 8.98 16.11
N ASN A 375 -14.34 8.49 14.90
CA ASN A 375 -13.33 8.27 13.85
C ASN A 375 -13.82 8.87 12.53
N PRO A 376 -13.76 10.20 12.35
CA PRO A 376 -14.34 10.84 11.18
C PRO A 376 -13.48 10.57 9.94
N ILE A 377 -14.13 10.13 8.86
CA ILE A 377 -13.52 10.06 7.53
C ILE A 377 -13.75 11.40 6.84
N ILE A 378 -12.68 12.17 6.65
CA ILE A 378 -12.74 13.50 6.06
C ILE A 378 -12.17 13.48 4.65
N ASN A 379 -12.98 13.88 3.68
CA ASN A 379 -12.48 14.23 2.36
C ASN A 379 -11.95 15.67 2.40
N ILE A 380 -10.62 15.82 2.40
CA ILE A 380 -9.98 17.14 2.52
C ILE A 380 -10.38 18.07 1.37
N ASP A 381 -10.48 17.57 0.14
CA ASP A 381 -10.81 18.41 -1.01
C ASP A 381 -12.23 18.97 -0.92
N LEU A 382 -13.18 18.15 -0.48
CA LEU A 382 -14.55 18.62 -0.24
C LEU A 382 -14.59 19.63 0.91
N LEU A 383 -13.79 19.43 1.95
CA LEU A 383 -13.68 20.36 3.06
C LEU A 383 -13.16 21.72 2.59
N THR A 384 -12.07 21.75 1.81
CA THR A 384 -11.48 22.99 1.29
C THR A 384 -12.47 23.82 0.48
N SER A 385 -13.38 23.17 -0.26
CA SER A 385 -14.40 23.86 -1.06
C SER A 385 -15.49 24.56 -0.24
N LYS A 386 -15.62 24.21 1.05
CA LYS A 386 -16.68 24.69 1.95
C LYS A 386 -16.22 25.79 2.91
N ILE A 387 -14.93 26.10 2.98
CA ILE A 387 -14.37 27.09 3.91
C ILE A 387 -14.07 28.39 3.14
N ALA A 388 -14.69 29.50 3.54
CA ALA A 388 -14.35 30.82 3.01
C ALA A 388 -12.99 31.30 3.55
N GLU A 389 -12.24 32.08 2.77
CA GLU A 389 -10.89 32.53 3.12
C GLU A 389 -10.81 33.25 4.49
N ASN A 390 -11.81 34.07 4.82
CA ASN A 390 -11.89 34.76 6.10
C ASN A 390 -12.10 33.80 7.27
N ASP A 391 -12.92 32.76 7.07
CA ASP A 391 -13.14 31.72 8.08
C ASP A 391 -11.88 30.87 8.26
N LEU A 392 -11.16 30.57 7.17
CA LEU A 392 -9.89 29.84 7.22
C LEU A 392 -8.87 30.57 8.11
N LYS A 393 -8.71 31.89 7.96
CA LYS A 393 -7.81 32.69 8.80
C LYS A 393 -8.17 32.61 10.28
N LEU A 394 -9.46 32.65 10.60
CA LEU A 394 -9.97 32.54 11.97
C LEU A 394 -9.76 31.14 12.55
N ILE A 395 -10.04 30.09 11.77
CA ILE A 395 -9.77 28.70 12.15
C ILE A 395 -8.28 28.51 12.43
N ILE A 396 -7.40 28.97 11.55
CA ILE A 396 -5.94 28.86 11.74
C ILE A 396 -5.49 29.59 13.02
N ALA A 397 -6.05 30.76 13.33
CA ALA A 397 -5.74 31.48 14.57
C ALA A 397 -6.18 30.71 15.82
N ASN A 398 -7.37 30.09 15.79
CA ASN A 398 -7.85 29.24 16.88
C ASN A 398 -6.99 27.99 17.06
N VAL A 399 -6.61 27.33 15.96
CA VAL A 399 -5.72 26.15 15.99
C VAL A 399 -4.39 26.52 16.65
N LYS A 400 -3.78 27.65 16.27
CA LYS A 400 -2.53 28.13 16.91
C LYS A 400 -2.70 28.35 18.41
N THR A 401 -3.80 29.01 18.82
CA THR A 401 -4.10 29.26 20.24
C THR A 401 -4.24 27.95 21.02
N ARG A 402 -4.93 26.95 20.45
CA ARG A 402 -5.08 25.62 21.06
C ARG A 402 -3.75 24.89 21.18
N LEU A 403 -2.93 24.94 20.13
CA LEU A 403 -1.59 24.34 20.14
C LEU A 403 -0.65 24.99 21.16
N GLU A 404 -0.70 26.33 21.31
CA GLU A 404 0.04 27.06 22.34
C GLU A 404 -0.37 26.63 23.76
N ASN A 405 -1.65 26.34 23.96
CA ASN A 405 -2.20 25.79 25.21
C ASN A 405 -1.92 24.28 25.41
N LYS A 406 -1.21 23.63 24.48
CA LYS A 406 -0.93 22.19 24.47
C LYS A 406 -2.19 21.32 24.40
N ASP A 407 -3.27 21.83 23.83
CA ASP A 407 -4.47 21.04 23.55
C ASP A 407 -4.13 19.91 22.56
N ARG A 408 -4.88 18.81 22.67
CA ARG A 408 -4.85 17.70 21.71
C ARG A 408 -6.23 17.43 21.15
N SER A 409 -6.28 16.97 19.91
CA SER A 409 -7.50 16.40 19.35
C SER A 409 -7.89 15.14 20.12
N ILE A 410 -9.18 14.91 20.26
CA ILE A 410 -9.73 13.67 20.83
C ILE A 410 -10.15 12.67 19.73
N PHE A 411 -10.08 13.08 18.46
CA PHE A 411 -10.46 12.26 17.31
C PHE A 411 -9.24 11.76 16.55
N ASP A 412 -9.30 10.49 16.14
CA ASP A 412 -8.41 9.90 15.15
C ASP A 412 -9.02 10.09 13.76
N ILE A 413 -8.42 10.97 12.95
CA ILE A 413 -9.01 11.42 11.68
C ILE A 413 -8.46 10.61 10.51
N TYR A 414 -9.36 10.05 9.71
CA TYR A 414 -9.02 9.36 8.47
C TYR A 414 -9.14 10.30 7.28
N LEU A 415 -8.06 10.40 6.50
CA LEU A 415 -8.02 11.30 5.36
C LEU A 415 -8.41 10.58 4.08
N LYS A 416 -9.40 11.12 3.37
CA LYS A 416 -9.70 10.82 1.97
C LYS A 416 -9.40 12.05 1.11
N SER A 417 -9.11 11.80 -0.15
CA SER A 417 -8.99 12.84 -1.17
C SER A 417 -9.72 12.39 -2.42
N THR A 418 -10.27 13.37 -3.14
CA THR A 418 -10.84 13.14 -4.48
C THR A 418 -9.74 13.04 -5.54
N PHE A 419 -8.54 13.54 -5.26
CA PHE A 419 -7.42 13.59 -6.19
C PHE A 419 -6.36 12.52 -5.94
N PHE A 420 -6.31 11.99 -4.71
CA PHE A 420 -5.41 10.89 -4.32
C PHE A 420 -6.24 9.70 -3.86
N SER A 421 -5.96 8.50 -4.37
CA SER A 421 -6.72 7.31 -3.98
C SER A 421 -6.51 6.99 -2.50
N SER A 422 -7.57 6.54 -1.80
CA SER A 422 -7.51 6.24 -0.36
C SER A 422 -6.43 5.21 -0.02
N ASN A 423 -6.25 4.19 -0.88
CA ASN A 423 -5.21 3.18 -0.74
C ASN A 423 -3.80 3.77 -0.85
N MET A 424 -3.62 4.80 -1.67
CA MET A 424 -2.35 5.47 -1.83
C MET A 424 -2.02 6.31 -0.60
N MET A 425 -2.96 7.13 -0.11
CA MET A 425 -2.73 8.00 1.05
C MET A 425 -2.46 7.22 2.34
N ASN A 426 -3.24 6.18 2.63
CA ASN A 426 -3.10 5.40 3.85
C ASN A 426 -1.73 4.68 3.92
N ASN A 427 -1.24 4.16 2.79
CA ASN A 427 0.03 3.44 2.75
C ASN A 427 1.25 4.38 2.62
N LEU A 428 1.05 5.64 2.20
CA LEU A 428 2.12 6.59 1.91
C LEU A 428 2.88 7.00 3.18
N PHE A 429 2.16 7.35 4.25
CA PHE A 429 2.78 7.79 5.50
C PHE A 429 3.57 6.67 6.17
N ASP A 430 2.98 5.48 6.24
CA ASP A 430 3.64 4.30 6.81
C ASP A 430 4.90 3.95 6.02
N PHE A 431 4.83 4.00 4.69
CA PHE A 431 5.98 3.74 3.85
C PHE A 431 7.11 4.75 4.06
N ILE A 432 6.79 6.05 4.18
CA ILE A 432 7.78 7.10 4.41
C ILE A 432 8.41 6.98 5.81
N LYS A 433 7.61 6.72 6.85
CA LYS A 433 8.13 6.45 8.20
C LYS A 433 9.07 5.27 8.24
N ASN A 434 8.69 4.18 7.56
CA ASN A 434 9.48 2.95 7.51
C ASN A 434 10.72 3.05 6.60
N SER A 435 10.86 4.12 5.82
CA SER A 435 12.00 4.32 4.91
C SER A 435 13.33 4.64 5.60
N ARG A 436 13.34 4.78 6.94
CA ARG A 436 14.50 5.17 7.79
C ARG A 436 15.12 6.52 7.42
N ARG A 437 14.48 7.32 6.56
CA ARG A 437 14.92 8.68 6.25
C ARG A 437 14.55 9.61 7.40
N LYS A 438 15.28 10.71 7.54
CA LYS A 438 14.90 11.82 8.42
C LYS A 438 14.14 12.91 7.68
N THR A 439 14.32 12.98 6.36
CA THR A 439 13.82 14.07 5.53
C THR A 439 13.37 13.56 4.16
N ILE A 440 12.40 14.23 3.57
CA ILE A 440 12.01 14.06 2.17
C ILE A 440 12.40 15.29 1.34
N ASN A 441 12.65 15.10 0.05
CA ASN A 441 13.05 16.18 -0.85
C ASN A 441 12.09 16.29 -2.03
N ARG A 442 11.87 17.52 -2.49
CA ARG A 442 11.03 17.77 -3.66
C ARG A 442 11.69 17.17 -4.89
N VAL A 443 10.92 16.37 -5.63
CA VAL A 443 11.41 15.66 -6.81
C VAL A 443 11.57 16.60 -8.01
N TYR A 444 10.63 17.52 -8.21
CA TYR A 444 10.56 18.41 -9.37
C TYR A 444 10.69 19.88 -8.98
N VAL A 445 11.17 20.70 -9.91
CA VAL A 445 11.06 22.15 -9.76
C VAL A 445 9.58 22.52 -9.81
N PRO A 446 9.05 23.24 -8.79
CA PRO A 446 7.64 23.63 -8.76
C PRO A 446 7.34 24.77 -9.75
N PRO A 447 6.07 25.00 -10.11
CA PRO A 447 5.70 26.14 -10.96
C PRO A 447 5.96 27.47 -10.22
N ASP A 448 6.55 28.43 -10.94
CA ASP A 448 6.67 29.82 -10.52
C ASP A 448 5.54 30.65 -11.14
N PHE A 449 4.44 30.77 -10.39
CA PHE A 449 3.25 31.50 -10.81
C PHE A 449 3.49 33.01 -10.98
N SER A 450 4.59 33.58 -10.47
CA SER A 450 4.92 34.99 -10.70
C SER A 450 5.17 35.29 -12.19
N ARG A 451 5.58 34.27 -12.96
CA ARG A 451 5.84 34.34 -14.40
C ARG A 451 4.57 34.47 -15.24
N LEU A 452 3.40 34.14 -14.68
CA LEU A 452 2.12 34.19 -15.42
C LEU A 452 1.60 35.62 -15.64
N GLN A 453 2.21 36.63 -15.03
CA GLN A 453 1.75 38.03 -15.11
C GLN A 453 1.91 38.66 -16.52
N GLN A 454 2.54 37.98 -17.47
CA GLN A 454 2.88 38.52 -18.79
C GLN A 454 2.35 37.66 -19.96
N VAL A 455 1.05 37.78 -20.26
CA VAL A 455 0.45 37.53 -21.61
C VAL A 455 -0.36 36.23 -21.82
N GLN A 456 -0.36 35.19 -20.98
CA GLN A 456 -1.35 34.07 -21.09
C GLN A 456 -1.36 33.10 -19.90
N ASN A 457 -2.55 32.65 -19.47
CA ASN A 457 -2.78 31.82 -18.26
C ASN A 457 -2.59 30.30 -18.47
N ASN A 458 -1.56 29.86 -19.19
CA ASN A 458 -1.28 28.43 -19.33
C ASN A 458 -0.22 27.94 -18.33
N ILE A 459 -0.41 26.74 -17.77
CA ILE A 459 0.46 26.20 -16.69
C ILE A 459 1.95 26.10 -17.09
N TRP A 460 2.26 25.81 -18.35
CA TRP A 460 3.65 25.70 -18.81
C TRP A 460 4.40 27.04 -18.80
N HIS A 461 3.71 28.18 -18.76
CA HIS A 461 4.34 29.51 -18.63
C HIS A 461 4.86 29.79 -17.21
N ALA A 462 4.42 28.99 -16.23
CA ALA A 462 4.96 29.03 -14.88
C ALA A 462 6.35 28.38 -14.76
N TYR A 463 6.92 27.83 -15.84
CA TYR A 463 8.23 27.17 -15.83
C TYR A 463 9.21 27.87 -16.78
N SER A 464 10.49 27.93 -16.41
CA SER A 464 11.55 28.26 -17.36
C SER A 464 11.85 27.09 -18.31
N LEU A 465 12.59 27.37 -19.39
CA LEU A 465 13.08 26.31 -20.27
C LEU A 465 14.01 25.36 -19.50
N GLU A 466 14.85 25.89 -18.61
CA GLU A 466 15.71 25.07 -17.76
C GLU A 466 14.91 24.19 -16.80
N ASP A 467 13.81 24.70 -16.23
CA ASP A 467 12.95 23.92 -15.30
C ASP A 467 12.25 22.78 -16.04
N ILE A 468 11.71 23.04 -17.24
CA ILE A 468 11.09 22.02 -18.09
C ILE A 468 12.10 20.95 -18.45
N GLN A 469 13.31 21.34 -18.88
CA GLN A 469 14.38 20.39 -19.19
C GLN A 469 14.73 19.54 -17.97
N ARG A 470 14.96 20.18 -16.82
CA ARG A 470 15.34 19.50 -15.58
C ARG A 470 14.27 18.51 -15.12
N ASN A 471 13.00 18.91 -15.10
CA ASN A 471 11.90 18.03 -14.73
C ASN A 471 11.77 16.85 -15.69
N ALA A 472 11.84 17.10 -17.00
CA ALA A 472 11.81 16.05 -18.01
C ALA A 472 12.98 15.07 -17.89
N GLU A 473 14.19 15.56 -17.60
CA GLU A 473 15.36 14.71 -17.36
C GLU A 473 15.16 13.79 -16.15
N ILE A 474 14.65 14.33 -15.04
CA ILE A 474 14.34 13.53 -13.84
C ILE A 474 13.31 12.46 -14.19
N ILE A 475 12.20 12.84 -14.86
CA ILE A 475 11.12 11.92 -15.21
C ILE A 475 11.63 10.80 -16.12
N TYR A 476 12.24 11.13 -17.25
CA TYR A 476 12.59 10.10 -18.21
C TYR A 476 13.75 9.22 -17.75
N LYS A 477 14.79 9.78 -17.11
CA LYS A 477 15.93 8.98 -16.64
C LYS A 477 15.52 8.05 -15.49
N GLN A 478 14.64 8.48 -14.58
CA GLN A 478 14.19 7.67 -13.46
C GLN A 478 13.05 6.71 -13.84
N SER A 479 12.35 6.96 -14.96
CA SER A 479 11.20 6.16 -15.37
C SER A 479 11.49 4.67 -15.56
N VAL A 480 12.69 4.31 -16.00
CA VAL A 480 13.08 2.91 -16.22
C VAL A 480 13.10 2.15 -14.90
N GLU A 481 13.75 2.70 -13.89
CA GLU A 481 13.85 2.11 -12.56
C GLU A 481 12.47 2.00 -11.91
N VAL A 482 11.71 3.10 -11.92
CA VAL A 482 10.37 3.15 -11.33
C VAL A 482 9.41 2.18 -12.03
N TYR A 483 9.41 2.14 -13.35
CA TYR A 483 8.58 1.23 -14.12
C TYR A 483 8.92 -0.23 -13.85
N ASN A 484 10.22 -0.58 -13.88
CA ASN A 484 10.65 -1.95 -13.62
C ASN A 484 10.29 -2.38 -12.19
N PHE A 485 10.42 -1.50 -11.20
CA PHE A 485 9.97 -1.76 -9.83
C PHE A 485 8.48 -2.09 -9.77
N VAL A 486 7.64 -1.31 -10.47
CA VAL A 486 6.19 -1.54 -10.51
C VAL A 486 5.85 -2.86 -11.20
N ILE A 487 6.51 -3.18 -12.31
CA ILE A 487 6.35 -4.46 -13.02
C ILE A 487 6.76 -5.64 -12.15
N GLU A 488 7.94 -5.60 -11.52
CA GLU A 488 8.42 -6.68 -10.66
C GLU A 488 7.47 -6.96 -9.49
N LYS A 489 6.91 -5.88 -8.92
CA LYS A 489 6.02 -5.99 -7.79
C LYS A 489 4.62 -6.49 -8.16
N HIS A 490 4.08 -6.01 -9.28
CA HIS A 490 2.65 -6.19 -9.62
C HIS A 490 2.38 -7.14 -10.77
N PHE A 491 3.35 -7.35 -11.65
CA PHE A 491 3.24 -8.16 -12.86
C PHE A 491 4.50 -9.03 -13.08
N PRO A 492 4.96 -9.80 -12.07
CA PRO A 492 6.26 -10.48 -12.12
C PRO A 492 6.37 -11.46 -13.30
N LEU A 493 5.30 -12.20 -13.60
CA LEU A 493 5.26 -13.16 -14.71
C LEU A 493 5.17 -12.48 -16.09
N LEU A 494 4.86 -11.18 -16.15
CA LEU A 494 4.80 -10.41 -17.38
C LEU A 494 6.05 -9.54 -17.56
N LYS A 495 7.10 -9.70 -16.74
CA LYS A 495 8.28 -8.83 -16.75
C LYS A 495 8.96 -8.76 -18.12
N GLU A 496 9.07 -9.89 -18.82
CA GLU A 496 9.66 -9.93 -20.15
C GLU A 496 8.75 -9.27 -21.18
N GLU A 497 7.46 -9.61 -21.17
CA GLU A 497 6.44 -9.09 -22.09
C GLU A 497 6.23 -7.58 -21.94
N MET A 498 6.27 -7.09 -20.72
CA MET A 498 6.06 -5.70 -20.36
C MET A 498 7.37 -4.92 -20.19
N SER A 499 8.53 -5.51 -20.50
CA SER A 499 9.84 -4.86 -20.36
C SER A 499 9.86 -3.47 -21.01
N PHE A 500 10.45 -2.50 -20.32
CA PHE A 500 10.50 -1.11 -20.78
C PHE A 500 11.11 -1.03 -22.20
N PHE A 501 12.27 -1.65 -22.39
CA PHE A 501 13.09 -1.70 -23.61
C PHE A 501 12.84 -2.93 -24.51
N LYS A 502 11.66 -3.56 -24.46
CA LYS A 502 11.39 -4.81 -25.21
C LYS A 502 11.77 -4.76 -26.71
N ASN A 503 11.49 -3.64 -27.39
CA ASN A 503 11.63 -3.51 -28.86
C ASN A 503 12.67 -2.48 -29.32
N PHE A 504 13.39 -1.85 -28.39
CA PHE A 504 14.32 -0.75 -28.65
C PHE A 504 15.31 -0.68 -27.50
N ASN A 505 16.51 -0.14 -27.71
CA ASN A 505 17.53 0.00 -26.66
C ASN A 505 17.94 1.45 -26.42
N ARG A 506 17.44 2.40 -27.22
CA ARG A 506 17.66 3.82 -26.97
C ARG A 506 16.39 4.62 -27.18
N ILE A 507 16.08 5.52 -26.25
CA ILE A 507 15.02 6.52 -26.40
C ILE A 507 15.65 7.90 -26.39
N ILE A 508 15.24 8.74 -27.34
CA ILE A 508 15.61 10.15 -27.34
C ILE A 508 14.33 10.99 -27.25
N PHE A 509 14.27 11.85 -26.22
CA PHE A 509 13.22 12.84 -26.05
C PHE A 509 13.75 14.20 -26.49
N VAL A 510 13.05 14.84 -27.42
CA VAL A 510 13.35 16.21 -27.88
C VAL A 510 12.19 17.11 -27.51
N ILE A 511 12.47 18.09 -26.64
CA ILE A 511 11.49 19.06 -26.13
C ILE A 511 11.56 20.30 -27.01
N ASP A 512 10.44 20.58 -27.70
CA ASP A 512 10.21 21.77 -28.50
C ASP A 512 9.30 22.71 -27.71
N ASN A 513 9.92 23.68 -27.03
CA ASN A 513 9.20 24.78 -26.41
C ASN A 513 9.54 26.05 -27.19
N LYS A 514 8.67 26.44 -28.11
CA LYS A 514 8.85 27.67 -28.89
C LYS A 514 8.57 28.87 -28.00
N GLU A 515 9.30 29.95 -28.22
CA GLU A 515 9.09 31.23 -27.50
C GLU A 515 7.71 31.87 -27.76
N ASN A 516 6.89 31.32 -28.66
CA ASN A 516 5.54 31.84 -28.90
C ASN A 516 4.62 31.44 -27.73
N PRO A 517 4.06 32.41 -26.97
CA PRO A 517 3.22 32.14 -25.81
C PRO A 517 1.95 31.33 -26.12
N GLU A 518 1.48 31.31 -27.37
CA GLU A 518 0.32 30.52 -27.79
C GLU A 518 0.62 29.03 -28.04
N GLN A 519 1.90 28.65 -28.12
CA GLN A 519 2.31 27.30 -28.54
C GLN A 519 2.65 26.42 -27.35
N ARG A 520 1.93 25.29 -27.26
CA ARG A 520 2.11 24.28 -26.22
C ARG A 520 3.48 23.61 -26.36
N PRO A 521 4.19 23.28 -25.27
CA PRO A 521 5.41 22.47 -25.34
C PRO A 521 5.11 21.12 -26.00
N ILE A 522 5.89 20.78 -27.03
CA ILE A 522 5.76 19.53 -27.78
C ILE A 522 6.96 18.66 -27.47
N ILE A 523 6.71 17.39 -27.14
CA ILE A 523 7.76 16.39 -27.03
C ILE A 523 7.71 15.48 -28.24
N THR A 524 8.88 15.29 -28.84
CA THR A 524 9.09 14.29 -29.87
C THR A 524 9.94 13.17 -29.28
N THR A 525 9.43 11.96 -29.29
CA THR A 525 10.11 10.77 -28.77
C THR A 525 10.51 9.86 -29.91
N TYR A 526 11.79 9.53 -29.96
CA TYR A 526 12.39 8.63 -30.94
C TYR A 526 12.77 7.33 -30.26
N TYR A 527 12.21 6.21 -30.72
CA TYR A 527 12.54 4.88 -30.22
C TYR A 527 13.48 4.20 -31.20
N LEU A 528 14.69 3.91 -30.76
CA LEU A 528 15.80 3.49 -31.59
C LEU A 528 16.27 2.10 -31.18
N GLN A 529 16.57 1.27 -32.18
CA GLN A 529 17.13 -0.06 -31.99
C GLN A 529 18.47 -0.18 -32.71
N ASN A 530 19.48 -0.62 -31.98
CA ASN A 530 20.71 -1.15 -32.53
C ASN A 530 20.88 -2.59 -32.05
N LYS A 531 21.01 -3.56 -32.96
CA LYS A 531 21.15 -4.98 -32.59
C LYS A 531 22.53 -5.35 -32.02
N GLU A 532 23.54 -4.51 -32.28
CA GLU A 532 24.93 -4.71 -31.87
C GLU A 532 25.24 -4.07 -30.51
N VAL A 533 24.32 -3.24 -29.99
CA VAL A 533 24.47 -2.54 -28.71
C VAL A 533 23.49 -3.14 -27.71
N HIS A 534 23.98 -3.59 -26.55
CA HIS A 534 23.13 -4.10 -25.47
C HIS A 534 22.77 -3.03 -24.43
N GLU A 535 23.49 -1.91 -24.41
CA GLU A 535 23.24 -0.81 -23.48
C GLU A 535 21.86 -0.19 -23.72
N GLN A 536 21.11 -0.02 -22.63
CA GLN A 536 19.83 0.68 -22.63
C GLN A 536 20.05 2.13 -22.21
N ARG A 537 19.61 3.07 -23.04
CA ARG A 537 19.90 4.51 -22.84
C ARG A 537 18.70 5.41 -23.09
N ILE A 538 18.59 6.45 -22.26
CA ILE A 538 17.62 7.53 -22.44
C ILE A 538 18.38 8.85 -22.51
N ASP A 539 18.12 9.60 -23.58
CA ASP A 539 18.64 10.96 -23.75
C ASP A 539 17.49 11.96 -23.82
N VAL A 540 17.70 13.15 -23.28
CA VAL A 540 16.73 14.25 -23.28
C VAL A 540 17.44 15.50 -23.80
N PHE A 541 16.86 16.16 -24.79
CA PHE A 541 17.43 17.36 -25.42
C PHE A 541 16.38 18.46 -25.57
N LEU A 542 16.79 19.72 -25.50
CA LEU A 542 15.99 20.82 -26.06
C LEU A 542 16.23 20.91 -27.57
N LYS A 543 15.16 21.19 -28.32
CA LYS A 543 15.22 21.20 -29.80
C LYS A 543 16.29 22.13 -30.38
N ASN A 544 16.50 23.29 -29.74
CA ASN A 544 17.41 24.34 -30.22
C ASN A 544 18.79 24.30 -29.54
N GLN A 545 19.13 23.26 -28.77
CA GLN A 545 20.48 23.09 -28.23
C GLN A 545 21.39 22.38 -29.23
N ASP A 546 22.66 22.80 -29.30
CA ASP A 546 23.67 22.25 -30.22
C ASP A 546 23.90 20.73 -30.03
N GLN A 547 23.56 20.19 -28.87
CA GLN A 547 23.72 18.78 -28.52
C GLN A 547 22.60 17.89 -29.08
N ASN A 548 21.50 18.45 -29.58
CA ASN A 548 20.41 17.68 -30.17
C ASN A 548 20.88 17.02 -31.49
N PRO A 549 20.90 15.67 -31.60
CA PRO A 549 21.39 15.00 -32.80
C PRO A 549 20.44 15.15 -34.01
N PHE A 550 19.22 15.63 -33.79
CA PHE A 550 18.17 15.71 -34.81
C PHE A 550 17.85 17.15 -35.20
N LYS A 551 18.42 17.60 -36.32
CA LYS A 551 18.18 18.95 -36.88
C LYS A 551 16.78 19.12 -37.47
N SER A 552 16.22 18.09 -38.10
CA SER A 552 14.86 18.12 -38.64
C SER A 552 14.17 16.75 -38.56
N LEU A 553 12.85 16.76 -38.35
CA LEU A 553 12.01 15.56 -38.37
C LEU A 553 12.08 14.83 -39.73
N SER A 554 12.08 15.59 -40.83
CA SER A 554 12.17 15.06 -42.19
C SER A 554 13.47 14.30 -42.44
N ASP A 555 14.59 14.77 -41.89
CA ASP A 555 15.88 14.09 -42.08
C ASP A 555 15.95 12.79 -41.30
N VAL A 556 15.37 12.75 -40.11
CA VAL A 556 15.29 11.53 -39.30
C VAL A 556 14.43 10.47 -40.00
N GLN A 557 13.30 10.87 -40.58
CA GLN A 557 12.44 9.95 -41.32
C GLN A 557 13.10 9.41 -42.60
N LYS A 558 13.82 10.25 -43.34
CA LYS A 558 14.59 9.81 -44.53
C LYS A 558 15.69 8.81 -44.17
N LYS A 559 16.30 8.96 -42.98
CA LYS A 559 17.39 8.12 -42.50
C LYS A 559 16.93 7.02 -41.53
N ARG A 560 15.64 6.65 -41.55
CA ARG A 560 15.00 5.73 -40.57
C ARG A 560 15.83 4.48 -40.27
N ASP A 561 16.42 3.84 -41.29
CA ASP A 561 17.16 2.58 -41.13
C ASP A 561 18.69 2.76 -40.95
N ASN A 562 19.19 4.00 -40.94
CA ASN A 562 20.62 4.29 -40.90
C ASN A 562 20.92 5.59 -40.15
N LEU A 563 20.37 5.75 -38.95
CA LEU A 563 20.69 6.88 -38.07
C LEU A 563 22.04 6.62 -37.40
N ILE A 564 23.00 7.52 -37.57
CA ILE A 564 24.32 7.43 -36.93
C ILE A 564 24.32 8.33 -35.70
N LEU A 565 24.51 7.73 -34.53
CA LEU A 565 24.59 8.41 -33.22
C LEU A 565 25.76 7.84 -32.44
N ASP A 566 26.63 8.69 -31.91
CA ASP A 566 27.83 8.28 -31.16
C ASP A 566 28.69 7.24 -31.92
N GLY A 567 28.78 7.38 -33.25
CA GLY A 567 29.50 6.45 -34.14
C GLY A 567 28.79 5.12 -34.39
N GLN A 568 27.60 4.90 -33.82
CA GLN A 568 26.84 3.66 -33.90
C GLN A 568 25.60 3.81 -34.79
N LYS A 569 25.24 2.72 -35.50
CA LYS A 569 24.08 2.70 -36.41
C LYS A 569 22.80 2.24 -35.71
N TYR A 570 21.76 3.06 -35.76
CA TYR A 570 20.45 2.79 -35.20
C TYR A 570 19.36 2.76 -36.27
N LYS A 571 18.35 1.92 -36.04
CA LYS A 571 17.07 1.92 -36.74
C LYS A 571 16.00 2.60 -35.90
N LEU A 572 15.27 3.53 -36.48
CA LEU A 572 14.09 4.14 -35.87
C LEU A 572 12.90 3.19 -35.96
N MET A 573 12.50 2.68 -34.80
CA MET A 573 11.41 1.72 -34.65
C MET A 573 10.06 2.44 -34.73
N THR A 574 9.89 3.46 -33.90
CA THR A 574 8.69 4.29 -33.90
C THR A 574 9.03 5.71 -33.46
N LEU A 575 8.15 6.64 -33.82
CA LEU A 575 8.22 8.04 -33.47
C LEU A 575 6.86 8.45 -32.91
N SER A 576 6.87 9.17 -31.80
CA SER A 576 5.68 9.83 -31.28
C SER A 576 5.94 11.32 -31.14
N LYS A 577 4.90 12.12 -31.37
CA LYS A 577 4.94 13.57 -31.20
C LYS A 577 3.64 13.99 -30.54
N GLY A 578 3.72 14.67 -29.42
CA GLY A 578 2.54 15.05 -28.65
C GLY A 578 2.82 16.15 -27.65
N VAL A 579 1.74 16.68 -27.09
CA VAL A 579 1.84 17.59 -25.93
C VAL A 579 2.09 16.73 -24.71
N SER A 580 3.18 17.02 -23.99
CA SER A 580 3.49 16.29 -22.77
C SER A 580 2.82 16.94 -21.57
N LYS A 581 1.49 16.84 -21.53
CA LYS A 581 0.68 17.45 -20.45
C LYS A 581 1.14 16.96 -19.07
N TYR A 582 1.51 15.68 -18.97
CA TYR A 582 1.95 15.09 -17.71
C TYR A 582 3.17 15.78 -17.10
N LEU A 583 4.08 16.39 -17.88
CA LEU A 583 5.22 17.14 -17.30
C LEU A 583 4.79 18.29 -16.39
N PHE A 584 3.58 18.80 -16.59
CA PHE A 584 3.01 19.93 -15.87
C PHE A 584 1.88 19.49 -14.94
N ASP A 585 1.56 18.20 -14.89
CA ASP A 585 0.59 17.67 -13.96
C ASP A 585 1.17 17.64 -12.55
N PRO A 586 0.33 17.57 -11.50
CA PRO A 586 0.81 17.46 -10.12
C PRO A 586 1.55 16.15 -9.81
N LEU A 587 1.43 15.12 -10.68
CA LEU A 587 1.97 13.77 -10.50
C LEU A 587 2.58 13.24 -11.82
N PRO A 588 3.61 13.91 -12.37
CA PRO A 588 4.12 13.64 -13.70
C PRO A 588 4.63 12.20 -13.91
N MET A 589 5.47 11.67 -13.01
CA MET A 589 6.02 10.32 -13.14
C MET A 589 4.93 9.29 -12.91
N HIS A 590 4.15 9.45 -11.85
CA HIS A 590 3.02 8.57 -11.59
C HIS A 590 2.11 8.45 -12.82
N ASN A 591 1.66 9.56 -13.40
CA ASN A 591 0.81 9.55 -14.60
C ASN A 591 1.49 8.84 -15.78
N TYR A 592 2.76 9.17 -16.03
CA TYR A 592 3.55 8.54 -17.09
C TYR A 592 3.65 7.01 -16.94
N ILE A 593 3.88 6.53 -15.73
CA ILE A 593 4.01 5.09 -15.44
C ILE A 593 2.69 4.36 -15.69
N TYR A 594 1.56 4.90 -15.22
CA TYR A 594 0.26 4.28 -15.44
C TYR A 594 -0.17 4.27 -16.90
N ASP A 595 0.10 5.36 -17.64
CA ASP A 595 -0.14 5.43 -19.07
C ASP A 595 0.70 4.37 -19.81
N LEU A 596 1.97 4.21 -19.42
CA LEU A 596 2.87 3.21 -20.00
C LEU A 596 2.42 1.78 -19.68
N LEU A 597 1.99 1.51 -18.44
CA LEU A 597 1.46 0.21 -18.03
C LEU A 597 0.22 -0.15 -18.84
N SER A 598 -0.74 0.77 -18.96
CA SER A 598 -1.97 0.56 -19.72
C SER A 598 -1.67 0.25 -21.20
N ALA A 599 -0.80 1.04 -21.83
CA ALA A 599 -0.39 0.84 -23.21
C ALA A 599 0.39 -0.46 -23.46
N LYS A 600 1.15 -0.94 -22.47
CA LYS A 600 1.90 -2.20 -22.54
C LYS A 600 0.98 -3.40 -22.33
N LEU A 601 0.02 -3.32 -21.40
CA LEU A 601 -0.94 -4.37 -21.12
C LEU A 601 -1.78 -4.75 -22.35
N ASP A 602 -2.10 -3.77 -23.21
CA ASP A 602 -2.78 -4.03 -24.49
C ASP A 602 -2.03 -4.97 -25.42
N ARG A 603 -0.70 -4.94 -25.34
CA ARG A 603 0.20 -5.70 -26.22
C ARG A 603 0.65 -7.01 -25.61
N VAL A 604 0.30 -7.27 -24.34
CA VAL A 604 0.62 -8.54 -23.68
C VAL A 604 -0.23 -9.63 -24.31
N ASP A 605 0.42 -10.71 -24.71
CA ASP A 605 -0.26 -11.92 -25.10
C ASP A 605 -0.29 -12.89 -23.92
N PHE A 606 -1.49 -13.20 -23.41
CA PHE A 606 -1.66 -14.15 -22.32
C PHE A 606 -1.71 -15.58 -22.88
N ASN A 607 -0.63 -16.04 -23.50
CA ASN A 607 -0.61 -17.39 -24.05
C ASN A 607 -0.54 -18.43 -22.92
N SER A 608 -1.54 -19.32 -22.91
CA SER A 608 -1.65 -20.48 -22.00
C SER A 608 -0.59 -21.55 -22.21
N ASP A 609 0.10 -21.53 -23.36
CA ASP A 609 0.87 -22.68 -23.84
C ASP A 609 2.32 -22.71 -23.33
N GLN A 610 2.80 -21.64 -22.68
CA GLN A 610 4.14 -21.61 -22.09
C GLN A 610 4.24 -22.28 -20.71
N LEU A 611 3.14 -22.73 -20.10
CA LEU A 611 3.13 -23.24 -18.72
C LEU A 611 2.49 -24.62 -18.54
N LEU A 612 2.35 -25.43 -19.60
CA LEU A 612 2.08 -26.87 -19.48
C LEU A 612 3.32 -27.70 -19.03
N GLN A 613 4.34 -27.06 -18.44
CA GLN A 613 5.58 -27.71 -17.99
C GLN A 613 5.93 -27.49 -16.51
N ILE A 614 4.98 -27.09 -15.64
CA ILE A 614 5.21 -27.11 -14.18
C ILE A 614 4.12 -27.91 -13.48
#